data_AF-D6TUK5-F1
#
_entry.id   AF-D6TUK5-F1
#
_cell.length_a   1.000
_cell.length_b   1.000
_cell.length_c   1.000
_cell.angle_alpha   90.00
_cell.angle_beta   90.00
_cell.angle_gamma   90.00
#
_symmetry.space_group_name_H-M   'P 1'
#
loop_
_entity.id
_entity.type
_entity.pdbx_description
1 polymer ?
#
loop_
_entity_poly.entity_id
_entity_poly.type
_entity_poly.pdbx_seq_one_letter_code
_entity_poly.pdbx_strand_id
1 'polypeptide(L)'
;MSMEEAQYHIVEQAPTLEAFRYLRLSVGWGEVDGEAAQMSLQNSLYWVCVLDGEEIVGCGRVIGDGGLCFYIQDIIVLPAYQGQKLGRAMMAKIMAYVEKYARKGSFVGLMAADGVEDFYLSYGFMKRPTKGYGPGMIRFF
;
A
#
# COMPACT_ATOMS: atom_id res chain seq x y z
N MET A 1 30.73 -20.68 -0.17
CA MET A 1 29.35 -20.47 0.30
C MET A 1 28.80 -19.29 -0.49
N SER A 2 27.98 -19.55 -1.49
CA SER A 2 27.34 -18.51 -2.30
C SER A 2 26.32 -17.77 -1.43
N MET A 3 26.40 -16.44 -1.42
CA MET A 3 25.33 -15.60 -0.91
C MET A 3 24.15 -15.79 -1.86
N GLU A 4 23.06 -16.42 -1.42
CA GLU A 4 21.80 -16.35 -2.14
C GLU A 4 21.38 -14.88 -2.16
N GLU A 5 21.44 -14.26 -3.34
CA GLU A 5 20.83 -12.95 -3.55
C GLU A 5 19.34 -13.08 -3.23
N ALA A 6 18.80 -12.14 -2.47
CA ALA A 6 17.38 -12.12 -2.17
C ALA A 6 16.61 -12.05 -3.50
N GLN A 7 15.71 -13.02 -3.73
CA GLN A 7 14.91 -13.10 -4.96
C GLN A 7 14.14 -11.80 -5.26
N TYR A 8 13.81 -11.02 -4.23
CA TYR A 8 13.07 -9.78 -4.35
C TYR A 8 13.74 -8.63 -3.59
N HIS A 9 13.72 -7.45 -4.19
CA HIS A 9 14.30 -6.23 -3.62
C HIS A 9 13.20 -5.25 -3.22
N ILE A 10 13.33 -4.62 -2.05
CA ILE A 10 12.40 -3.57 -1.61
C ILE A 10 13.04 -2.21 -1.81
N VAL A 11 12.34 -1.32 -2.49
CA VAL A 11 12.76 0.08 -2.69
C VAL A 11 11.71 1.03 -2.15
N GLU A 12 12.14 2.14 -1.58
CA GLU A 12 11.27 3.14 -0.94
C GLU A 12 11.09 4.34 -1.88
N GLN A 13 10.58 4.06 -3.08
CA GLN A 13 10.36 5.04 -4.15
C GLN A 13 9.08 4.73 -4.93
N ALA A 14 8.54 5.73 -5.60
CA ALA A 14 7.35 5.58 -6.43
C ALA A 14 7.63 4.67 -7.65
N PRO A 15 6.63 3.87 -8.10
CA PRO A 15 6.70 3.22 -9.39
C PRO A 15 6.60 4.25 -10.53
N THR A 16 6.93 3.84 -11.75
CA THR A 16 6.58 4.63 -12.94
C THR A 16 5.06 4.69 -13.12
N LEU A 17 4.57 5.67 -13.88
CA LEU A 17 3.13 5.77 -14.21
C LEU A 17 2.61 4.51 -14.89
N GLU A 18 3.39 3.95 -15.81
CA GLU A 18 3.06 2.71 -16.52
C GLU A 18 2.95 1.52 -15.56
N ALA A 19 3.97 1.31 -14.72
CA ALA A 19 3.98 0.23 -13.74
C ALA A 19 2.82 0.37 -12.73
N PHE A 20 2.53 1.59 -12.27
CA PHE A 20 1.41 1.85 -11.35
C PHE A 20 0.06 1.47 -11.99
N ARG A 21 -0.20 1.93 -13.21
CA ARG A 21 -1.44 1.62 -13.93
C ARG A 21 -1.56 0.12 -14.20
N TYR A 22 -0.47 -0.52 -14.60
CA TYR A 22 -0.42 -1.97 -14.82
C TYR A 22 -0.75 -2.76 -13.54
N LEU A 23 -0.15 -2.40 -12.40
CA LEU A 23 -0.42 -3.03 -11.10
C LEU A 23 -1.91 -2.97 -10.74
N ARG A 24 -2.55 -1.80 -10.87
CA ARG A 24 -3.98 -1.63 -10.60
C ARG A 24 -4.85 -2.49 -11.52
N LEU A 25 -4.54 -2.51 -12.82
CA LEU A 25 -5.24 -3.33 -13.78
C LEU A 25 -5.12 -4.83 -13.44
N SER A 26 -3.94 -5.28 -13.01
CA SER A 26 -3.67 -6.70 -12.70
C SER A 26 -4.53 -7.28 -11.58
N VAL A 27 -5.06 -6.43 -10.68
CA VAL A 27 -5.93 -6.82 -9.57
C VAL A 27 -7.40 -6.42 -9.79
N GLY A 28 -7.76 -6.07 -11.02
CA GLY A 28 -9.15 -5.78 -11.39
C GLY A 28 -9.67 -4.43 -10.90
N TRP A 29 -8.81 -3.49 -10.52
CA TRP A 29 -9.22 -2.15 -10.06
C TRP A 29 -9.50 -1.16 -11.20
N GLY A 30 -9.41 -1.63 -12.45
CA GLY A 30 -9.76 -0.87 -13.64
C GLY A 30 -8.71 0.18 -14.04
N GLU A 31 -9.02 0.87 -15.13
CA GLU A 31 -8.23 1.99 -15.60
C GLU A 31 -8.44 3.22 -14.71
N VAL A 32 -7.40 4.04 -14.62
CA VAL A 32 -7.43 5.34 -13.97
C VAL A 32 -7.00 6.40 -14.96
N ASP A 33 -7.54 7.61 -14.79
CA ASP A 33 -7.10 8.77 -15.54
C ASP A 33 -5.59 9.00 -15.36
N GLY A 34 -4.90 9.30 -16.47
CA GLY A 34 -3.44 9.41 -16.50
C GLY A 34 -2.92 10.60 -15.71
N GLU A 35 -3.59 11.74 -15.77
CA GLU A 35 -3.20 12.94 -15.03
C GLU A 35 -3.43 12.76 -13.53
N ALA A 36 -4.58 12.20 -13.14
CA ALA A 36 -4.88 11.86 -11.77
C ALA A 36 -3.89 10.86 -11.18
N ALA A 37 -3.52 9.82 -11.95
CA ALA A 37 -2.53 8.84 -11.54
C ALA A 37 -1.14 9.48 -11.36
N GLN A 38 -0.69 10.31 -12.31
CA GLN A 38 0.58 11.02 -12.22
C GLN A 38 0.62 11.95 -11.00
N MET A 39 -0.46 12.68 -10.75
CA MET A 39 -0.60 13.54 -9.57
C MET A 39 -0.56 12.73 -8.27
N SER A 40 -1.14 11.52 -8.25
CA SER A 40 -1.11 10.65 -7.07
C SER A 40 0.29 10.14 -6.75
N LEU A 41 1.12 9.86 -7.77
CA LEU A 41 2.51 9.43 -7.59
C LEU A 41 3.32 10.52 -6.89
N GLN A 42 3.18 11.77 -7.34
CA GLN A 42 3.93 12.93 -6.83
C GLN A 42 3.50 13.37 -5.43
N ASN A 43 2.21 13.27 -5.10
CA ASN A 43 1.65 13.81 -3.85
C ASN A 43 1.53 12.77 -2.72
N SER A 44 1.95 11.53 -2.94
CA SER A 44 1.96 10.54 -1.85
C SER A 44 3.10 10.83 -0.89
N LEU A 45 2.83 10.70 0.40
CA LEU A 45 3.80 10.93 1.47
C LEU A 45 4.92 9.88 1.48
N TYR A 46 4.60 8.66 1.04
CA TYR A 46 5.53 7.53 1.01
C TYR A 46 5.13 6.52 -0.05
N TRP A 47 6.13 5.90 -0.66
CA TRP A 47 5.99 4.76 -1.55
C TRP A 47 6.95 3.65 -1.15
N VAL A 48 6.50 2.42 -1.32
CA VAL A 48 7.35 1.23 -1.30
C VAL A 48 6.99 0.37 -2.49
N CYS A 49 8.00 -0.17 -3.16
CA CYS A 49 7.86 -1.12 -4.27
C CYS A 49 8.67 -2.38 -3.99
N VAL A 50 8.23 -3.49 -4.58
CA VAL A 50 8.95 -4.75 -4.63
C VAL A 50 9.40 -4.99 -6.07
N LEU A 51 10.68 -5.32 -6.24
CA LEU A 51 11.26 -5.65 -7.53
C LEU A 51 11.63 -7.13 -7.62
N ASP A 52 11.38 -7.73 -8.78
CA ASP A 52 12.05 -8.93 -9.26
C ASP A 52 12.99 -8.52 -10.40
N GLY A 53 14.30 -8.57 -10.15
CA GLY A 53 15.28 -7.89 -11.01
C GLY A 53 15.00 -6.39 -11.11
N GLU A 54 14.68 -5.92 -12.32
CA GLU A 54 14.31 -4.52 -12.60
C GLU A 54 12.79 -4.27 -12.66
N GLU A 55 11.98 -5.33 -12.62
CA GLU A 55 10.52 -5.24 -12.78
C GLU A 55 9.83 -4.99 -11.44
N ILE A 56 8.91 -4.02 -11.38
CA ILE A 56 8.08 -3.78 -10.20
C ILE A 56 6.93 -4.81 -10.18
N VAL A 57 6.97 -5.69 -9.18
CA VAL A 57 5.98 -6.77 -8.98
C VAL A 57 5.00 -6.49 -7.85
N GLY A 58 5.20 -5.41 -7.11
CA GLY A 58 4.26 -4.93 -6.10
C GLY A 58 4.54 -3.50 -5.67
N CYS A 59 3.52 -2.82 -5.17
CA CYS A 59 3.63 -1.48 -4.60
C CYS A 59 2.71 -1.27 -3.40
N GLY A 60 2.98 -0.20 -2.67
CA GLY A 60 2.16 0.30 -1.57
C GLY A 60 2.51 1.74 -1.28
N ARG A 61 1.55 2.53 -0.77
CA ARG A 61 1.79 3.94 -0.48
C ARG A 61 1.07 4.43 0.76
N VAL A 62 1.54 5.59 1.24
CA VAL A 62 0.87 6.38 2.29
C VAL A 62 0.51 7.75 1.72
N ILE A 63 -0.72 8.18 1.98
CA ILE A 63 -1.18 9.56 1.79
C ILE A 63 -1.56 10.17 3.14
N GLY A 64 -1.73 11.48 3.19
CA GLY A 64 -2.14 12.16 4.40
C GLY A 64 -1.66 13.60 4.48
N ASP A 65 -1.67 14.13 5.69
CA ASP A 65 -1.18 15.47 6.02
C ASP A 65 0.26 15.47 6.59
N GLY A 66 0.87 14.30 6.75
CA GLY A 66 2.21 14.14 7.31
C GLY A 66 2.27 14.24 8.83
N GLY A 67 1.13 14.26 9.53
CA GLY A 67 1.07 14.39 10.99
C GLY A 67 -0.10 13.66 11.64
N LEU A 68 -1.34 14.13 11.43
CA LEU A 68 -2.50 13.60 12.13
C LEU A 68 -3.21 12.50 11.34
N CYS A 69 -3.38 12.68 10.03
CA CYS A 69 -4.17 11.76 9.22
C CYS A 69 -3.27 11.04 8.22
N PHE A 70 -3.22 9.71 8.31
CA PHE A 70 -2.56 8.85 7.33
C PHE A 70 -3.56 7.88 6.72
N TYR A 71 -3.40 7.60 5.43
CA TYR A 71 -4.14 6.55 4.75
C TYR A 71 -3.17 5.66 3.98
N ILE A 72 -3.24 4.35 4.24
CA ILE A 72 -2.51 3.35 3.47
C ILE A 72 -3.36 3.02 2.25
N GLN A 73 -2.76 3.18 1.08
CA GLN A 73 -3.42 2.98 -0.20
C GLN A 73 -2.60 2.05 -1.09
N ASP A 74 -3.29 1.42 -2.04
CA ASP A 74 -2.68 0.74 -3.19
C ASP A 74 -1.62 -0.31 -2.81
N ILE A 75 -1.89 -1.09 -1.75
CA ILE A 75 -1.12 -2.31 -1.46
C ILE A 75 -1.46 -3.37 -2.50
N ILE A 76 -0.59 -3.53 -3.48
CA ILE A 76 -0.80 -4.42 -4.62
C ILE A 76 0.42 -5.33 -4.79
N VAL A 77 0.17 -6.62 -4.97
CA VAL A 77 1.18 -7.59 -5.44
C VAL A 77 0.58 -8.26 -6.67
N LEU A 78 1.35 -8.32 -7.76
CA LEU A 78 0.93 -8.99 -8.99
C LEU A 78 0.47 -10.42 -8.68
N PRO A 79 -0.61 -10.93 -9.31
CA PRO A 79 -1.18 -12.24 -8.97
C PRO A 79 -0.19 -13.40 -8.93
N ALA A 80 0.77 -13.44 -9.86
CA ALA A 80 1.81 -14.48 -9.92
C ALA A 80 2.80 -14.45 -8.73
N TYR A 81 2.85 -13.33 -8.01
CA TYR A 81 3.78 -13.08 -6.90
C TYR A 81 3.08 -13.12 -5.53
N GLN A 82 1.78 -13.40 -5.50
CA GLN A 82 1.02 -13.50 -4.25
C GLN A 82 1.36 -14.78 -3.48
N GLY A 83 1.04 -14.80 -2.18
CA GLY A 83 1.40 -15.92 -1.29
C GLY A 83 2.87 -15.95 -0.85
N GLN A 84 3.72 -15.09 -1.42
CA GLN A 84 5.17 -15.04 -1.14
C GLN A 84 5.57 -14.04 -0.05
N LYS A 85 4.61 -13.61 0.79
CA LYS A 85 4.80 -12.65 1.89
C LYS A 85 5.29 -11.24 1.48
N LEU A 86 5.31 -10.91 0.18
CA LEU A 86 5.72 -9.59 -0.32
C LEU A 86 4.85 -8.45 0.23
N GLY A 87 3.53 -8.65 0.32
CA GLY A 87 2.62 -7.70 0.95
C GLY A 87 2.97 -7.41 2.42
N ARG A 88 3.39 -8.44 3.18
CA ARG A 88 3.86 -8.25 4.57
C ARG A 88 5.13 -7.42 4.64
N ALA A 89 6.05 -7.65 3.69
CA ALA A 89 7.31 -6.92 3.63
C ALA A 89 7.08 -5.42 3.32
N MET A 90 6.17 -5.11 2.38
CA MET A 90 5.75 -3.73 2.11
C MET A 90 5.04 -3.10 3.30
N MET A 91 4.11 -3.82 3.94
CA MET A 91 3.42 -3.30 5.13
C MET A 91 4.37 -3.03 6.29
N ALA A 92 5.43 -3.83 6.47
CA ALA A 92 6.45 -3.54 7.50
C ALA A 92 7.14 -2.19 7.25
N LYS A 93 7.48 -1.88 5.99
CA LYS A 93 8.05 -0.59 5.60
C LYS A 93 7.07 0.57 5.80
N ILE A 94 5.81 0.37 5.40
CA ILE A 94 4.75 1.37 5.57
C ILE A 94 4.50 1.66 7.05
N MET A 95 4.41 0.65 7.90
CA MET A 95 4.21 0.85 9.34
C MET A 95 5.42 1.55 9.97
N ALA A 96 6.65 1.19 9.58
CA ALA A 96 7.84 1.90 10.05
C ALA A 96 7.85 3.38 9.65
N TYR A 97 7.42 3.70 8.43
CA TYR A 97 7.21 5.09 7.99
C TYR A 97 6.17 5.78 8.86
N VAL A 98 4.98 5.18 9.02
CA VAL A 98 3.88 5.77 9.79
C VAL A 98 4.29 6.00 11.24
N GLU A 99 4.91 5.02 11.91
CA GLU A 99 5.34 5.12 13.31
C GLU A 99 6.40 6.21 13.53
N LYS A 100 7.23 6.50 12.53
CA LYS A 100 8.21 7.59 12.58
C LYS A 100 7.54 8.96 12.68
N TYR A 101 6.47 9.18 11.93
CA TYR A 101 5.82 10.49 11.78
C TYR A 101 4.56 10.66 12.65
N ALA A 102 3.82 9.58 12.90
CA ALA A 102 2.62 9.61 13.72
C ALA A 102 2.93 10.04 15.16
N ARG A 103 1.95 10.68 15.77
CA ARG A 103 1.98 11.21 17.14
C ARG A 103 0.71 10.82 17.88
N LYS A 104 0.65 11.11 19.18
CA LYS A 104 -0.56 10.91 19.96
C LYS A 104 -1.73 11.67 19.33
N GLY A 105 -2.80 10.96 19.00
CA GLY A 105 -3.98 11.52 18.33
C GLY A 105 -3.99 11.34 16.81
N SER A 106 -2.91 10.83 16.21
CA SER A 106 -2.92 10.46 14.80
C SER A 106 -3.85 9.28 14.53
N PHE A 107 -4.38 9.22 13.31
CA PHE A 107 -5.20 8.13 12.80
C PHE A 107 -4.56 7.57 11.52
N VAL A 108 -4.64 6.25 11.36
CA VAL A 108 -4.19 5.53 10.17
C VAL A 108 -5.37 4.72 9.64
N GLY A 109 -5.81 5.04 8.44
CA GLY A 109 -6.92 4.37 7.76
C GLY A 109 -6.48 3.56 6.56
N LEU A 110 -7.30 2.60 6.17
CA LEU A 110 -7.22 1.91 4.88
C LEU A 110 -8.59 1.37 4.49
N MET A 111 -8.74 1.03 3.22
CA MET A 111 -9.87 0.27 2.71
C MET A 111 -9.35 -1.08 2.24
N ALA A 112 -9.69 -2.14 2.97
CA ALA A 112 -9.31 -3.48 2.60
C ALA A 112 -10.14 -3.95 1.39
N ALA A 113 -9.52 -4.67 0.46
CA ALA A 113 -10.26 -5.45 -0.52
C ALA A 113 -11.05 -6.57 0.19
N ASP A 114 -12.05 -7.11 -0.49
CA ASP A 114 -12.87 -8.21 0.06
C ASP A 114 -12.00 -9.44 0.36
N GLY A 115 -12.17 -10.03 1.54
CA GLY A 115 -11.47 -11.24 1.98
C GLY A 115 -10.01 -11.07 2.43
N VAL A 116 -9.46 -9.86 2.46
CA VAL A 116 -8.07 -9.60 2.95
C VAL A 116 -7.99 -8.87 4.28
N GLU A 117 -9.10 -8.77 5.01
CA GLU A 117 -9.16 -7.99 6.26
C GLU A 117 -8.26 -8.58 7.34
N ASP A 118 -8.17 -9.91 7.42
CA ASP A 118 -7.36 -10.60 8.44
C ASP A 118 -5.87 -10.31 8.30
N PHE A 119 -5.41 -9.99 7.08
CA PHE A 119 -4.05 -9.50 6.85
C PHE A 119 -3.82 -8.19 7.62
N TYR A 120 -4.74 -7.23 7.54
CA TYR A 120 -4.63 -5.95 8.23
C TYR A 120 -4.90 -6.04 9.73
N LEU A 121 -5.78 -6.97 10.17
CA LEU A 121 -6.00 -7.23 11.59
C LEU A 121 -4.69 -7.61 12.30
N SER A 122 -3.79 -8.33 11.62
CA SER A 122 -2.49 -8.71 12.19
C SER A 122 -1.56 -7.52 12.51
N TYR A 123 -1.84 -6.34 11.94
CA TYR A 123 -1.14 -5.08 12.22
C TYR A 123 -1.89 -4.19 13.23
N GLY A 124 -2.93 -4.71 13.89
CA GLY A 124 -3.71 -3.97 14.89
C GLY A 124 -4.78 -3.05 14.32
N PHE A 125 -5.05 -3.11 13.00
CA PHE A 125 -6.22 -2.44 12.44
C PHE A 125 -7.51 -3.09 12.93
N MET A 126 -8.59 -2.32 12.96
CA MET A 126 -9.92 -2.81 13.30
C MET A 126 -10.91 -2.61 12.16
N LYS A 127 -11.76 -3.62 11.92
CA LYS A 127 -12.92 -3.49 11.03
C LYS A 127 -13.90 -2.50 11.65
N ARG A 128 -14.47 -1.62 10.82
CA ARG A 128 -15.53 -0.69 11.21
C ARG A 128 -16.85 -1.13 10.56
N PRO A 129 -18.00 -1.01 11.26
CA PRO A 129 -18.16 -0.39 12.58
C PRO A 129 -17.75 -1.29 13.77
N THR A 130 -17.48 -0.66 14.91
CA THR A 130 -17.37 -1.29 16.24
C THR A 130 -18.27 -0.55 17.24
N LYS A 131 -18.34 -0.99 18.50
CA LYS A 131 -19.15 -0.33 19.55
C LYS A 131 -18.81 1.16 19.77
N GLY A 132 -17.61 1.62 19.39
CA GLY A 132 -17.18 3.01 19.55
C GLY A 132 -16.91 3.77 18.26
N TYR A 133 -16.92 3.10 17.10
CA TYR A 133 -16.56 3.70 15.82
C TYR A 133 -17.58 3.31 14.76
N GLY A 134 -18.25 4.31 14.15
CA GLY A 134 -19.21 4.09 13.06
C GLY A 134 -18.56 3.49 11.79
N PRO A 135 -19.32 3.24 10.72
CA PRO A 135 -18.75 2.65 9.48
C PRO A 135 -17.72 3.57 8.81
N GLY A 136 -16.82 2.97 8.03
CA GLY A 136 -16.08 3.70 6.99
C GLY A 136 -17.02 4.02 5.83
N MET A 137 -16.85 5.18 5.21
CA MET A 137 -17.75 5.67 4.15
C MET A 137 -16.93 5.99 2.91
N ILE A 138 -17.42 5.60 1.74
CA ILE A 138 -16.74 5.76 0.46
C ILE A 138 -17.74 6.23 -0.60
N ARG A 139 -17.27 7.00 -1.58
CA ARG A 139 -18.04 7.40 -2.75
C ARG A 139 -17.10 7.44 -3.96
N PHE A 140 -17.55 6.87 -5.06
CA PHE A 140 -16.86 6.93 -6.35
C PHE A 140 -17.38 8.11 -7.17
N PHE A 141 -16.53 8.65 -8.04
CA PHE A 141 -16.81 9.76 -8.95
C PHE A 141 -16.64 9.29 -10.39
#